data_AF-A0A7S3Y1G7-F1
#
_entry.id   AF-A0A7S3Y1G7-F1
#
_cell.length_a   1.000
_cell.length_b   1.000
_cell.length_c   1.000
_cell.angle_alpha   90.00
_cell.angle_beta   90.00
_cell.angle_gamma   90.00
#
_symmetry.space_group_name_H-M   'P 1'
#
loop_
_entity.id
_entity.type
_entity.pdbx_description
1 polymer ?
#
loop_
_entity_poly.entity_id
_entity_poly.type
_entity_poly.pdbx_seq_one_letter_code
_entity_poly.pdbx_strand_id
1 'polypeptide(L)'
;ELIVDQISLKKNVEKGQLLFSGDDGKLVASSDLTFNGAGELKVSALSGHSVNGPVNFKNNELTNVLISSGKITGLEELKAAAAHVGGALTADGDAYFGGAVTVAGAVIGSGPYIDSSDRRFKRDLAPVEGAAALAAVRR
;
A
#
# COMPACT_ATOMS: atom_id res chain seq x y z
N GLU A 1 27.69 -38.26 -0.15
CA GLU A 1 26.58 -38.36 0.82
C GLU A 1 27.20 -38.47 2.21
N LEU A 2 26.89 -37.53 3.10
CA LEU A 2 27.36 -37.61 4.48
C LEU A 2 26.28 -38.34 5.29
N ILE A 3 26.51 -39.61 5.60
CA ILE A 3 25.64 -40.40 6.46
C ILE A 3 26.14 -40.20 7.89
N VAL A 4 25.37 -39.50 8.70
CA VAL A 4 25.70 -39.26 10.12
C VAL A 4 24.65 -39.95 10.97
N ASP A 5 25.06 -40.98 11.71
CA ASP A 5 24.16 -41.75 12.58
C ASP A 5 23.75 -40.95 13.82
N GLN A 6 24.66 -40.18 14.41
CA GLN A 6 24.39 -39.29 15.54
C GLN A 6 25.27 -38.05 15.52
N ILE A 7 24.67 -36.89 15.79
CA ILE A 7 25.39 -35.64 16.09
C ILE A 7 25.21 -35.37 17.58
N SER A 8 26.29 -35.45 18.35
CA SER A 8 26.31 -35.07 19.77
C SER A 8 26.91 -33.67 19.94
N LEU A 9 26.14 -32.76 20.52
CA LEU A 9 26.58 -31.39 20.78
C LEU A 9 27.17 -31.27 22.19
N LYS A 10 28.35 -30.65 22.32
CA LYS A 10 28.99 -30.41 23.62
C LYS A 10 28.45 -29.18 24.35
N LYS A 11 27.58 -28.40 23.70
CA LYS A 11 26.99 -27.17 24.24
C LYS A 11 25.49 -27.39 24.39
N ASN A 12 24.92 -26.84 25.47
CA ASN A 12 23.47 -26.79 25.65
C ASN A 12 22.86 -25.95 24.51
N VAL A 13 21.94 -26.55 23.78
CA VAL A 13 21.09 -25.87 22.79
C VAL A 13 19.73 -25.69 23.45
N GLU A 14 19.20 -24.47 23.39
CA GLU A 14 17.89 -24.18 23.95
C GLU A 14 16.79 -24.71 23.03
N LYS A 15 15.63 -25.01 23.61
CA LYS A 15 14.47 -25.53 22.87
C LYS A 15 14.10 -24.56 21.73
N GLY A 16 14.00 -25.09 20.51
CA GLY A 16 13.58 -24.33 19.34
C GLY A 16 14.70 -23.61 18.58
N GLN A 17 15.94 -23.59 19.08
CA GLN A 17 17.06 -22.97 18.37
C GLN A 17 17.42 -23.74 17.10
N LEU A 18 17.68 -22.99 16.02
CA LEU A 18 18.20 -23.54 14.77
C LEU A 18 19.73 -23.69 14.83
N LEU A 19 20.21 -24.86 14.41
CA LEU A 19 21.62 -25.17 14.20
C LEU A 19 21.92 -25.11 12.70
N PHE A 20 22.97 -24.39 12.33
CA PHE A 20 23.41 -24.28 10.94
C PHE A 20 24.94 -24.31 10.84
N SER A 21 25.44 -24.61 9.65
CA SER A 21 26.88 -24.51 9.38
C SER A 21 27.26 -23.05 9.19
N GLY A 22 28.17 -22.53 10.01
CA GLY A 22 28.80 -21.24 9.77
C GLY A 22 29.81 -21.31 8.62
N ASP A 23 30.37 -20.15 8.27
CA ASP A 23 31.33 -19.99 7.17
C ASP A 23 32.63 -20.79 7.37
N ASP A 24 32.94 -21.14 8.63
CA ASP A 24 34.10 -21.96 9.00
C ASP A 24 33.78 -23.46 9.09
N GLY A 25 32.59 -23.87 8.66
CA GLY A 25 32.11 -25.26 8.71
C GLY A 25 31.74 -25.73 10.11
N LYS A 26 31.79 -24.87 11.14
CA LYS A 26 31.34 -25.23 12.49
C LYS A 26 29.84 -25.09 12.62
N LEU A 27 29.24 -25.98 13.40
CA LEU A 27 27.83 -25.85 13.78
C LEU A 27 27.68 -24.71 14.78
N VAL A 28 26.79 -23.77 14.45
CA VAL A 28 26.44 -22.62 15.27
C VAL A 28 24.94 -22.68 15.58
N ALA A 29 24.57 -22.38 16.83
CA ALA A 29 23.18 -22.20 17.23
C ALA A 29 22.83 -20.71 17.17
N SER A 30 21.75 -20.35 16.48
CA SER A 30 21.27 -18.97 16.40
C SER A 30 20.35 -18.63 17.56
N SER A 31 20.60 -17.50 18.24
CA SER A 31 19.63 -16.90 19.18
C SER A 31 18.48 -16.19 18.45
N ASP A 32 18.71 -15.77 17.21
CA ASP A 32 17.79 -14.93 16.45
C ASP A 32 16.83 -15.74 15.59
N LEU A 33 17.15 -17.01 15.32
CA LEU A 33 16.33 -17.95 14.55
C LEU A 33 15.82 -19.04 15.49
N THR A 34 14.57 -18.88 15.96
CA THR A 34 13.99 -19.80 16.95
C THR A 34 12.59 -20.21 16.54
N PHE A 35 12.31 -21.52 16.57
CA PHE A 35 10.95 -22.04 16.49
C PHE A 35 10.26 -21.97 17.85
N ASN A 36 9.04 -21.47 17.89
CA ASN A 36 8.21 -21.58 19.09
C ASN A 36 7.58 -22.99 19.20
N GLY A 37 6.86 -23.25 20.30
CA GLY A 37 6.19 -24.52 20.53
C GLY A 37 5.07 -24.87 19.54
N ALA A 38 4.66 -23.93 18.69
CA ALA A 38 3.68 -24.12 17.62
C ALA A 38 4.32 -24.33 16.23
N GLY A 39 5.66 -24.31 16.13
CA GLY A 39 6.37 -24.48 14.87
C GLY A 39 6.51 -23.19 14.04
N GLU A 40 6.32 -22.02 14.65
CA GLU A 40 6.52 -20.73 13.98
C GLU A 40 7.97 -20.27 14.13
N LEU A 41 8.58 -19.86 13.02
CA LEU A 41 9.94 -19.31 13.02
C LEU A 41 9.91 -17.83 13.41
N LYS A 42 10.57 -17.50 14.51
CA LYS A 42 10.93 -16.12 14.86
C LYS A 42 12.31 -15.79 14.30
N VAL A 43 12.40 -14.65 13.63
CA VAL A 43 13.60 -14.10 12.99
C VAL A 43 13.60 -12.58 13.16
N SER A 44 14.74 -12.00 13.55
CA SER A 44 14.87 -10.55 13.77
C SER A 44 14.86 -9.73 12.48
N ALA A 45 15.49 -10.26 11.42
CA ALA A 45 15.48 -9.68 10.08
C ALA A 45 15.58 -10.78 9.02
N LEU A 46 14.78 -10.64 7.96
CA LEU A 46 14.83 -11.52 6.79
C LEU A 46 15.01 -10.65 5.54
N SER A 47 16.10 -10.87 4.81
CA SER A 47 16.38 -10.16 3.55
C SER A 47 16.53 -11.14 2.40
N GLY A 48 16.18 -10.73 1.19
CA GLY A 48 16.40 -11.53 -0.02
C GLY A 48 15.69 -12.89 -0.02
N HIS A 49 14.36 -12.90 0.09
CA HIS A 49 13.57 -14.13 0.04
C HIS A 49 12.45 -14.04 -1.00
N SER A 50 12.06 -15.18 -1.54
CA SER A 50 10.84 -15.33 -2.35
C SER A 50 9.92 -16.28 -1.61
N VAL A 51 8.66 -15.88 -1.42
CA VAL A 51 7.63 -16.78 -0.92
C VAL A 51 6.82 -17.26 -2.10
N ASN A 52 6.75 -18.58 -2.28
CA ASN A 52 5.85 -19.20 -3.24
C ASN A 52 4.52 -19.52 -2.56
N GLY A 53 3.41 -19.07 -3.14
CA GLY A 53 2.07 -19.22 -2.57
C GLY A 53 1.63 -18.05 -1.68
N PRO A 54 0.42 -18.12 -1.10
CA PRO A 54 -0.15 -17.04 -0.32
C PRO A 54 0.55 -16.88 1.03
N VAL A 55 0.78 -15.63 1.43
CA VAL A 55 1.21 -15.28 2.78
C VAL A 55 0.00 -14.80 3.56
N ASN A 56 -0.27 -15.40 4.72
CA ASN A 56 -1.38 -15.04 5.57
C ASN A 56 -0.90 -14.25 6.79
N PHE A 57 -1.23 -12.96 6.83
CA PHE A 57 -0.97 -12.07 7.96
C PHE A 57 -2.21 -11.82 8.81
N LYS A 58 -3.15 -12.77 8.90
CA LYS A 58 -4.36 -12.62 9.74
C LYS A 58 -3.98 -12.18 11.15
N ASN A 59 -4.66 -11.16 11.65
CA ASN A 59 -4.42 -10.53 12.95
C ASN A 59 -3.02 -9.89 13.13
N ASN A 60 -2.31 -9.58 12.03
CA ASN A 60 -1.04 -8.86 12.06
C ASN A 60 -1.14 -7.57 11.26
N GLU A 61 -0.36 -6.56 11.67
CA GLU A 61 -0.22 -5.30 10.94
C GLU A 61 1.00 -5.34 10.02
N LEU A 62 0.85 -4.79 8.82
CA LEU A 62 1.95 -4.51 7.92
C LEU A 62 2.35 -3.04 8.10
N THR A 63 3.49 -2.79 8.73
CA THR A 63 4.02 -1.44 8.97
C THR A 63 5.31 -1.22 8.18
N ASN A 64 5.55 0.04 7.77
CA ASN A 64 6.75 0.42 7.02
C ASN A 64 6.98 -0.39 5.72
N VAL A 65 5.91 -0.76 5.02
CA VAL A 65 5.98 -1.56 3.80
C VAL A 65 6.05 -0.66 2.56
N LEU A 66 7.02 -0.94 1.69
CA LEU A 66 7.06 -0.43 0.32
C LEU A 66 6.63 -1.53 -0.65
N ILE A 67 5.60 -1.27 -1.44
CA ILE A 67 5.16 -2.15 -2.54
C ILE A 67 5.54 -1.46 -3.86
N SER A 68 6.60 -1.92 -4.53
CA SER A 68 7.11 -1.26 -5.73
C SER A 68 6.47 -1.72 -7.04
N SER A 69 5.87 -2.93 -7.08
CA SER A 69 5.37 -3.53 -8.33
C SER A 69 4.23 -4.54 -8.11
N GLY A 70 3.34 -4.26 -7.15
CA GLY A 70 2.25 -5.16 -6.78
C GLY A 70 0.86 -4.72 -7.26
N LYS A 71 -0.07 -5.67 -7.32
CA LYS A 71 -1.51 -5.41 -7.42
C LYS A 71 -2.14 -5.72 -6.06
N ILE A 72 -2.92 -4.78 -5.52
CA ILE A 72 -3.72 -4.98 -4.32
C ILE A 72 -5.17 -5.20 -4.77
N THR A 73 -5.81 -6.28 -4.33
CA THR A 73 -7.19 -6.63 -4.67
C THR A 73 -7.94 -7.09 -3.42
N GLY A 74 -9.27 -6.93 -3.40
CA GLY A 74 -10.10 -7.36 -2.27
C GLY A 74 -9.94 -6.49 -1.03
N LEU A 75 -9.56 -5.22 -1.20
CA LEU A 75 -9.50 -4.26 -0.11
C LEU A 75 -10.93 -3.78 0.20
N GLU A 76 -11.38 -3.98 1.44
CA GLU A 76 -12.69 -3.50 1.90
C GLU A 76 -12.68 -1.99 2.18
N GLU A 77 -11.62 -1.48 2.81
CA GLU A 77 -11.47 -0.06 3.16
C GLU A 77 -10.02 0.42 2.98
N LEU A 78 -9.84 1.61 2.39
CA LEU A 78 -8.56 2.33 2.37
C LEU A 78 -8.70 3.65 3.13
N LYS A 79 -8.01 3.75 4.27
CA LYS A 79 -7.84 5.01 5.00
C LYS A 79 -6.43 5.56 4.80
N ALA A 80 -6.30 6.57 3.96
CA ALA A 80 -5.03 7.23 3.67
C ALA A 80 -5.11 8.74 3.95
N ALA A 81 -4.03 9.33 4.45
CA ALA A 81 -3.94 10.79 4.63
C ALA A 81 -3.87 11.52 3.28
N ALA A 82 -3.24 10.90 2.29
CA ALA A 82 -3.20 11.35 0.91
C ALA A 82 -3.05 10.14 -0.03
N ALA A 83 -3.62 10.25 -1.23
CA ALA A 83 -3.47 9.26 -2.29
C ALA A 83 -3.03 9.99 -3.57
N HIS A 84 -1.95 9.50 -4.18
CA HIS A 84 -1.50 9.96 -5.49
C HIS A 84 -1.62 8.82 -6.48
N VAL A 85 -2.40 9.03 -7.54
CA VAL A 85 -2.57 8.07 -8.63
C VAL A 85 -1.86 8.64 -9.84
N GLY A 86 -0.70 8.07 -10.19
CA GLY A 86 0.11 8.54 -11.33
C GLY A 86 -0.44 8.16 -12.71
N GLY A 87 -1.49 7.33 -12.75
CA GLY A 87 -2.17 6.89 -13.97
C GLY A 87 -3.67 7.17 -13.93
N ALA A 88 -4.47 6.28 -14.51
CA ALA A 88 -5.91 6.39 -14.48
C ALA A 88 -6.48 5.95 -13.11
N LEU A 89 -7.42 6.73 -12.59
CA LEU A 89 -8.30 6.32 -11.50
C LEU A 89 -9.67 5.99 -12.08
N THR A 90 -10.11 4.75 -11.91
CA THR A 90 -11.45 4.28 -12.28
C THR A 90 -12.19 3.88 -11.03
N ALA A 91 -13.42 4.36 -10.87
CA ALA A 91 -14.37 3.88 -9.88
C ALA A 91 -15.49 3.13 -10.62
N ASP A 92 -15.71 1.87 -10.26
CA ASP A 92 -16.76 1.05 -10.87
C ASP A 92 -18.17 1.45 -10.40
N GLY A 93 -18.26 2.10 -9.24
CA GLY A 93 -19.47 2.67 -8.68
C GLY A 93 -19.36 4.17 -8.43
N ASP A 94 -20.20 4.68 -7.53
CA ASP A 94 -20.23 6.11 -7.20
C ASP A 94 -18.94 6.55 -6.48
N ALA A 95 -18.43 7.73 -6.86
CA ALA A 95 -17.33 8.39 -6.18
C ALA A 95 -17.83 9.64 -5.44
N TYR A 96 -17.58 9.69 -4.13
CA TYR A 96 -17.96 10.82 -3.27
C TYR A 96 -16.72 11.60 -2.87
N PHE A 97 -16.73 12.90 -3.12
CA PHE A 97 -15.68 13.83 -2.70
C PHE A 97 -16.25 14.79 -1.66
N GLY A 98 -15.78 14.68 -0.41
CA GLY A 98 -16.27 15.52 0.70
C GLY A 98 -15.79 16.98 0.66
N GLY A 99 -14.84 17.30 -0.23
CA GLY A 99 -14.28 18.64 -0.41
C GLY A 99 -14.37 19.12 -1.86
N ALA A 100 -13.59 20.15 -2.19
CA ALA A 100 -13.52 20.66 -3.55
C ALA A 100 -12.80 19.68 -4.48
N VAL A 101 -13.29 19.58 -5.72
CA VAL A 101 -12.62 18.85 -6.81
C VAL A 101 -12.15 19.88 -7.82
N THR A 102 -10.85 19.86 -8.14
CA THR A 102 -10.29 20.66 -9.23
C THR A 102 -9.93 19.72 -10.37
N VAL A 103 -10.43 20.00 -11.57
CA VAL A 103 -10.18 19.19 -12.76
C VAL A 103 -9.44 20.04 -13.78
N ALA A 104 -8.26 19.60 -14.17
CA ALA A 104 -7.55 20.14 -15.32
C ALA A 104 -7.98 19.34 -16.55
N GLY A 105 -8.99 19.81 -17.26
CA GLY A 105 -9.50 19.16 -18.47
C GLY A 105 -11.02 19.14 -18.55
N ALA A 106 -11.53 18.19 -19.33
CA ALA A 106 -12.96 18.05 -19.54
C ALA A 106 -13.60 17.19 -18.45
N VAL A 107 -14.77 17.62 -17.97
CA VAL A 107 -15.68 16.80 -17.18
C VAL A 107 -16.81 16.40 -18.11
N ILE A 108 -16.96 15.09 -18.36
CA ILE A 108 -17.96 14.53 -19.27
C ILE A 108 -18.79 13.51 -18.49
N GLY A 109 -20.11 13.63 -18.58
CA GLY A 109 -21.05 12.70 -17.98
C GLY A 109 -22.39 12.73 -18.73
N SER A 110 -23.12 11.63 -18.69
CA SER A 110 -24.44 11.49 -19.31
C SER A 110 -25.59 11.85 -18.36
N GLY A 111 -25.29 12.10 -17.08
CA GLY A 111 -26.26 12.43 -16.04
C GLY A 111 -26.54 13.94 -15.90
N PRO A 112 -27.59 14.32 -15.14
CA PRO A 112 -27.91 15.72 -14.88
C PRO A 112 -26.79 16.39 -14.09
N TYR A 113 -26.26 17.48 -14.64
CA TYR A 113 -25.34 18.36 -13.92
C TYR A 113 -26.14 19.35 -13.09
N ILE A 114 -26.09 19.21 -11.76
CA ILE A 114 -26.71 20.17 -10.84
C ILE A 114 -25.66 21.22 -10.48
N ASP A 115 -25.71 22.36 -11.18
CA ASP A 115 -24.95 23.53 -10.78
C ASP A 115 -25.72 24.34 -9.73
N SER A 116 -25.15 24.47 -8.53
CA SER A 116 -25.69 25.37 -7.51
C SER A 116 -25.17 26.78 -7.72
N SER A 117 -25.78 27.42 -8.71
CA SER A 117 -25.47 28.78 -9.14
C SER A 117 -26.06 29.87 -8.20
N ASP A 118 -25.95 29.70 -6.89
CA ASP A 118 -26.55 30.59 -5.87
C ASP A 118 -25.87 31.97 -5.83
N ARG A 119 -26.67 33.04 -5.97
CA ARG A 119 -26.18 34.42 -5.94
C ARG A 119 -25.43 34.78 -4.65
N ARG A 120 -25.72 34.11 -3.53
CA ARG A 120 -25.05 34.35 -2.24
C ARG A 120 -23.57 33.97 -2.28
N PHE A 121 -23.18 33.07 -3.18
CA PHE A 121 -21.80 32.62 -3.36
C PHE A 121 -21.07 33.32 -4.51
N LYS A 122 -21.78 34.14 -5.30
CA LYS A 122 -21.19 34.91 -6.40
C LYS A 122 -20.92 36.34 -5.93
N ARG A 123 -19.65 36.65 -5.65
CA ARG A 123 -19.19 38.00 -5.34
C ARG A 123 -18.72 38.70 -6.62
N ASP A 124 -18.74 40.03 -6.63
CA ASP A 124 -18.16 40.86 -7.68
C ASP A 124 -18.74 40.65 -9.09
N LEU A 125 -20.06 40.46 -9.16
CA LEU A 125 -20.80 40.45 -10.41
C LEU A 125 -20.85 41.88 -10.98
N ALA A 126 -20.24 42.09 -12.14
CA ALA A 126 -20.32 43.35 -12.88
C ALA A 126 -20.94 43.11 -14.26
N PRO A 127 -21.74 44.06 -14.78
CA PRO A 127 -22.19 44.03 -16.17
C PRO A 127 -21.00 44.04 -17.14
N VAL A 128 -21.11 43.28 -18.22
CA VAL A 128 -20.15 43.33 -19.33
C VAL A 128 -20.61 44.45 -20.27
N GLU A 129 -19.99 45.63 -20.22
CA GLU A 129 -20.40 46.79 -21.01
C GLU A 129 -19.45 47.14 -22.17
N GLY A 130 -20.04 47.61 -23.28
CA GLY A 130 -19.33 48.11 -24.45
C GLY A 130 -18.97 47.03 -25.49
N ALA A 131 -18.74 47.49 -26.73
CA ALA A 131 -18.44 46.61 -27.87
C ALA A 131 -17.15 45.79 -27.69
N ALA A 132 -16.16 46.33 -26.98
CA ALA A 132 -14.89 45.65 -26.71
C ALA A 132 -15.04 44.48 -25.72
N ALA A 133 -15.91 44.60 -24.72
CA ALA A 133 -16.15 43.56 -23.74
C ALA A 133 -17.01 42.43 -24.31
N LEU A 134 -18.00 42.76 -25.17
CA LEU A 134 -18.79 41.78 -25.91
C LEU A 134 -17.94 40.96 -26.90
N ALA A 135 -16.91 41.58 -27.49
CA ALA A 135 -15.95 40.90 -28.37
C ALA A 135 -15.03 39.92 -27.61
N ALA A 136 -14.78 40.15 -26.32
CA ALA A 136 -13.96 39.28 -25.48
C ALA A 136 -14.71 38.00 -25.04
N VAL A 137 -16.04 38.05 -24.91
CA VAL A 137 -16.88 36.90 -24.52
C VAL A 137 -17.24 35.99 -25.71
N ARG A 138 -17.18 36.50 -26.94
CA ARG A 138 -17.54 35.77 -28.17
C ARG A 138 -16.40 34.94 -28.81
N ARG A 139 -15.29 34.73 -28.09
CA ARG A 139 -14.19 33.89 -28.60
C ARG A 139 -14.40 32.41 -28.30
#